data_AF-A0A7S2RA46-F1
#
_entry.id   AF-A0A7S2RA46-F1
#
_cell.length_a   1.000
_cell.length_b   1.000
_cell.length_c   1.000
_cell.angle_alpha   90.00
_cell.angle_beta   90.00
_cell.angle_gamma   90.00
#
_symmetry.space_group_name_H-M   'P 1'
#
loop_
_entity.id
_entity.type
_entity.pdbx_description
1 polymer ?
#
loop_
_entity_poly.entity_id
_entity_poly.type
_entity_poly.pdbx_seq_one_letter_code
_entity_poly.pdbx_strand_id
1 'polypeptide(L)'
;VHFAAQCLAVLAPLLRSLSVEILGLLINSPNLRAQVPALVADLEETQRERSELTAQRDRSYRLRSAAQANDFALPFNELIDSRNHFRTPLLSKLYSNREVCRDMFLRLLRNYQDAKLELD
;
A
#
# COMPACT_ATOMS: atom_id res chain seq x y z
N VAL A 1 9.49 -26.57 -24.01
CA VAL A 1 9.78 -25.20 -23.51
C VAL A 1 8.95 -24.13 -24.22
N HIS A 2 8.65 -24.25 -25.53
CA HIS A 2 7.85 -23.24 -26.27
C HIS A 2 6.42 -23.00 -25.75
N PHE A 3 5.66 -24.05 -25.40
CA PHE A 3 4.27 -23.90 -24.95
C PHE A 3 4.16 -23.08 -23.66
N ALA A 4 4.98 -23.41 -22.65
CA ALA A 4 4.98 -22.68 -21.38
C ALA A 4 5.37 -21.21 -21.55
N ALA A 5 6.39 -20.92 -22.38
CA ALA A 5 6.79 -19.54 -22.70
C ALA A 5 5.69 -18.76 -23.43
N GLN A 6 4.96 -19.41 -24.36
CA GLN A 6 3.82 -18.80 -25.06
C GLN A 6 2.65 -18.53 -24.11
N CYS A 7 2.31 -19.46 -23.22
CA CYS A 7 1.30 -19.24 -22.19
C CYS A 7 1.68 -18.07 -21.28
N LEU A 8 2.93 -17.98 -20.87
CA LEU A 8 3.42 -16.89 -20.03
C LEU A 8 3.41 -15.55 -20.75
N ALA A 9 3.69 -15.51 -22.06
CA ALA A 9 3.56 -14.29 -22.86
C ALA A 9 2.10 -13.81 -22.94
N VAL A 10 1.13 -14.74 -23.10
CA VAL A 10 -0.31 -14.40 -23.06
C VAL A 10 -0.73 -13.91 -21.67
N LEU A 11 -0.16 -14.47 -20.61
CA LEU A 11 -0.44 -14.08 -19.23
C LEU A 11 0.32 -12.82 -18.77
N ALA A 12 1.28 -12.32 -19.56
CA ALA A 12 2.12 -11.19 -19.18
C ALA A 12 1.34 -9.95 -18.68
N PRO A 13 0.22 -9.52 -19.31
CA PRO A 13 -0.58 -8.41 -18.80
C PRO A 13 -1.17 -8.67 -17.41
N LEU A 14 -1.58 -9.90 -17.13
CA LEU A 14 -2.10 -10.30 -15.82
C LEU A 14 -0.97 -10.34 -14.78
N LEU A 15 0.19 -10.87 -15.16
CA LEU A 15 1.37 -10.91 -14.27
C LEU A 15 1.79 -9.50 -13.88
N ARG A 16 1.80 -8.54 -14.81
CA ARG A 16 2.06 -7.12 -14.53
C ARG A 16 1.07 -6.52 -13.54
N SER A 17 -0.16 -7.03 -13.43
CA SER A 17 -1.15 -6.50 -12.49
C SER A 17 -0.92 -6.93 -11.03
N LEU A 18 -0.04 -7.91 -10.78
CA LEU A 18 0.24 -8.45 -9.46
C LEU A 18 0.98 -7.45 -8.54
N SER A 19 0.92 -7.68 -7.22
CA SER A 19 1.60 -6.83 -6.25
C SER A 19 3.13 -6.92 -6.36
N VAL A 20 3.84 -5.92 -5.83
CA VAL A 20 5.31 -5.84 -5.87
C VAL A 20 5.97 -7.06 -5.22
N GLU A 21 5.36 -7.58 -4.15
CA GLU A 21 5.82 -8.75 -3.42
C GLU A 21 5.67 -10.02 -4.26
N ILE A 22 4.52 -10.19 -4.92
CA ILE A 22 4.25 -11.35 -5.78
C ILE A 22 5.13 -11.31 -7.03
N LEU A 23 5.33 -10.13 -7.62
CA LEU A 23 6.29 -9.93 -8.71
C LEU A 23 7.70 -10.34 -8.28
N GLY A 24 8.12 -9.94 -7.07
CA GLY A 24 9.43 -10.33 -6.52
C GLY A 24 9.60 -11.84 -6.38
N LEU A 25 8.56 -12.56 -5.96
CA LEU A 25 8.60 -14.02 -5.88
C LEU A 25 8.74 -14.68 -7.26
N LEU A 26 8.04 -14.14 -8.27
CA LEU A 26 8.11 -14.65 -9.65
C LEU A 26 9.48 -14.38 -10.29
N ILE A 27 10.01 -13.16 -10.15
CA ILE A 27 11.30 -12.75 -10.69
C ILE A 27 12.45 -13.58 -10.10
N ASN A 28 12.37 -13.91 -8.82
CA ASN A 28 13.37 -14.72 -8.12
C ASN A 28 13.25 -16.22 -8.39
N SER A 29 12.24 -16.66 -9.15
CA SER A 29 12.09 -18.06 -9.54
C SER A 29 13.16 -18.45 -10.56
N PRO A 30 14.06 -19.42 -10.26
CA PRO A 30 15.17 -19.77 -11.14
C PRO A 30 14.66 -20.34 -12.49
N ASN A 31 13.54 -21.06 -12.47
CA ASN A 31 12.95 -21.64 -13.66
C ASN A 31 12.38 -20.58 -14.61
N LEU A 32 11.76 -19.53 -14.05
CA LEU A 32 11.20 -18.44 -14.85
C LEU A 32 12.31 -17.64 -15.52
N ARG A 33 13.39 -17.35 -14.76
CA ARG A 33 14.57 -16.63 -15.24
C ARG A 33 15.31 -17.38 -16.34
N ALA A 34 15.42 -18.71 -16.22
CA ALA A 34 16.08 -19.55 -17.22
C ALA A 34 15.24 -19.73 -18.49
N GLN A 35 13.91 -19.86 -18.38
CA GLN A 35 13.05 -20.21 -19.52
C GLN A 35 12.48 -19.00 -20.26
N VAL A 36 12.25 -17.87 -19.58
CA VAL A 36 11.61 -16.67 -20.18
C VAL A 36 12.30 -15.38 -19.69
N PRO A 37 13.58 -15.16 -20.03
CA PRO A 37 14.36 -14.02 -19.53
C PRO A 37 13.78 -12.65 -19.93
N ALA A 38 13.18 -12.56 -21.13
CA ALA A 38 12.56 -11.32 -21.61
C ALA A 38 11.35 -10.91 -20.75
N LEU A 39 10.52 -11.87 -20.32
CA LEU A 39 9.40 -11.59 -19.43
C LEU A 39 9.90 -11.20 -18.03
N VAL A 40 10.97 -11.82 -17.54
CA VAL A 40 11.55 -11.44 -16.24
C VAL A 40 12.07 -10.01 -16.26
N ALA A 41 12.76 -9.59 -17.33
CA ALA A 41 13.22 -8.20 -17.46
C ALA A 41 12.05 -7.19 -17.45
N ASP A 42 10.97 -7.50 -18.16
CA ASP A 42 9.75 -6.69 -18.20
C ASP A 42 9.05 -6.60 -16.83
N LEU A 43 9.01 -7.71 -16.08
CA LEU A 43 8.46 -7.72 -14.72
C LEU A 43 9.36 -6.99 -13.72
N GLU A 44 10.70 -7.08 -13.86
CA GLU A 44 11.67 -6.33 -13.05
C GLU A 44 11.51 -4.81 -13.25
N GLU A 45 11.29 -4.36 -14.50
CA GLU A 45 11.00 -2.96 -14.81
C GLU A 45 9.66 -2.52 -14.19
N THR A 46 8.60 -3.32 -14.37
CA THR A 46 7.29 -3.06 -13.75
C THR A 46 7.37 -2.99 -12.21
N GLN A 47 8.15 -3.87 -11.59
CA GLN A 47 8.35 -3.90 -10.15
C GLN A 47 9.09 -2.64 -9.68
N ARG A 48 10.12 -2.20 -10.43
CA ARG A 48 10.90 -0.99 -10.12
C ARG A 48 10.03 0.25 -10.20
N GLU A 49 9.30 0.46 -11.31
CA GLU A 49 8.41 1.61 -11.48
C GLU A 49 7.39 1.71 -10.32
N ARG A 50 6.80 0.59 -9.91
CA ARG A 50 5.83 0.56 -8.81
C ARG A 50 6.46 0.82 -7.45
N SER A 51 7.64 0.28 -7.21
CA SER A 51 8.39 0.52 -5.97
C SER A 51 8.80 1.99 -5.86
N GLU A 52 9.20 2.60 -6.97
CA GLU A 52 9.52 4.02 -7.06
C GLU A 52 8.29 4.91 -6.85
N LEU A 53 7.16 4.60 -7.49
CA LEU A 53 5.89 5.30 -7.28
C LEU A 53 5.42 5.19 -5.83
N THR A 54 5.59 4.04 -5.20
CA THR A 54 5.26 3.82 -3.77
C THR A 54 6.19 4.64 -2.89
N ALA A 55 7.50 4.60 -3.14
CA ALA A 55 8.48 5.39 -2.41
C ALA A 55 8.33 6.91 -2.63
N GLN A 56 7.88 7.35 -3.81
CA GLN A 56 7.54 8.74 -4.08
C GLN A 56 6.27 9.16 -3.34
N ARG A 57 5.24 8.30 -3.31
CA ARG A 57 4.04 8.53 -2.49
C ARG A 57 4.40 8.62 -1.01
N ASP A 58 5.21 7.71 -0.50
CA ASP A 58 5.66 7.74 0.90
C ASP A 58 6.51 8.96 1.21
N ARG A 59 7.42 9.36 0.30
CA ARG A 59 8.18 10.61 0.45
C ARG A 59 7.31 11.85 0.41
N SER A 60 6.34 11.91 -0.49
CA SER A 60 5.39 13.03 -0.54
C SER A 60 4.48 13.09 0.69
N TYR A 61 4.08 11.94 1.23
CA TYR A 61 3.38 11.84 2.51
C TYR A 61 4.25 12.31 3.67
N ARG A 62 5.50 11.83 3.76
CA ARG A 62 6.46 12.24 4.79
C ARG A 62 6.83 13.72 4.71
N LEU A 63 7.01 14.28 3.51
CA LEU A 63 7.28 15.71 3.33
C LEU A 63 6.08 16.58 3.71
N ARG A 64 4.85 16.14 3.41
CA ARG A 64 3.61 16.80 3.88
C ARG A 64 3.46 16.69 5.40
N SER A 65 3.77 15.52 5.98
CA SER A 65 3.77 15.28 7.42
C SER A 65 4.86 16.08 8.16
N ALA A 66 6.05 16.24 7.57
CA ALA A 66 7.14 17.05 8.15
C ALA A 66 6.85 18.56 8.07
N ALA A 67 6.13 19.03 7.05
CA ALA A 67 5.60 20.40 7.03
C ALA A 67 4.48 20.62 8.06
N GLN A 68 3.88 19.54 8.57
CA GLN A 68 2.86 19.49 9.62
C GLN A 68 3.40 18.79 10.88
N ALA A 69 4.70 18.93 11.19
CA ALA A 69 5.41 18.13 12.20
C ALA A 69 4.86 18.16 13.65
N ASN A 70 3.75 18.85 13.92
CA ASN A 70 3.01 18.73 15.18
C ASN A 70 1.84 17.73 15.13
N ASP A 71 1.57 17.11 13.99
CA ASP A 71 0.42 16.22 13.78
C ASP A 71 0.82 14.74 13.61
N PHE A 72 1.78 14.29 14.42
CA PHE A 72 2.11 12.87 14.57
C PHE A 72 0.99 12.05 15.24
N ALA A 73 -0.17 12.66 15.53
CA ALA A 73 -1.23 12.04 16.31
C ALA A 73 -2.35 11.38 15.48
N LEU A 74 -2.40 11.52 14.15
CA LEU A 74 -3.58 11.04 13.43
C LEU A 74 -3.26 10.12 12.24
N PRO A 75 -3.71 8.85 12.30
CA PRO A 75 -3.93 8.01 11.12
C PRO A 75 -4.94 8.61 10.11
N PHE A 76 -5.51 9.78 10.43
CA PHE A 76 -6.61 10.44 9.75
C PHE A 76 -6.20 11.88 9.45
N ASN A 77 -6.00 12.19 8.18
CA ASN A 77 -5.64 13.54 7.77
C ASN A 77 -6.94 14.33 7.50
N GLU A 78 -7.24 15.38 8.26
CA GLU A 78 -8.49 16.17 8.08
C GLU A 78 -8.66 16.74 6.67
N LEU A 79 -7.56 17.01 5.95
CA LEU A 79 -7.61 17.52 4.57
C LEU A 79 -8.05 16.45 3.57
N ILE A 80 -7.81 15.17 3.86
CA ILE A 80 -8.00 14.05 2.92
C ILE A 80 -9.16 13.15 3.36
N ASP A 81 -9.30 12.96 4.67
CA ASP A 81 -10.32 12.16 5.34
C ASP A 81 -11.52 13.03 5.77
N SER A 82 -11.78 14.13 5.07
CA SER A 82 -13.03 14.87 5.26
C SER A 82 -14.16 14.19 4.50
N ARG A 83 -15.35 14.21 5.10
CA ARG A 83 -16.61 13.71 4.51
C ARG A 83 -16.83 14.18 3.06
N ASN A 84 -16.27 15.33 2.67
CA ASN A 84 -16.40 15.94 1.35
C ASN A 84 -15.69 15.17 0.21
N HIS A 85 -14.75 14.27 0.55
CA HIS A 85 -14.00 13.44 -0.41
C HIS A 85 -14.70 12.11 -0.72
N PHE A 86 -15.66 11.70 0.11
CA PHE A 86 -16.32 10.40 0.00
C PHE A 86 -17.71 10.51 -0.64
N ARG A 87 -17.73 10.90 -1.92
CA ARG A 87 -18.96 11.28 -2.65
C ARG A 87 -19.81 10.11 -3.18
N THR A 88 -19.29 8.89 -3.16
CA THR A 88 -20.05 7.70 -3.58
C THR A 88 -20.53 6.90 -2.37
N PRO A 89 -21.59 6.09 -2.48
CA PRO A 89 -22.08 5.27 -1.38
C PRO A 89 -21.02 4.32 -0.81
N LEU A 90 -20.19 3.73 -1.68
CA LEU A 90 -19.07 2.86 -1.30
C LEU A 90 -18.02 3.63 -0.49
N LEU A 91 -17.65 4.82 -0.97
CA LEU A 91 -16.69 5.68 -0.31
C LEU A 91 -17.24 6.20 1.03
N SER A 92 -18.52 6.54 1.12
CA SER A 92 -19.16 6.94 2.36
C SER A 92 -19.11 5.85 3.42
N LYS A 93 -19.31 4.58 3.03
CA LYS A 93 -19.13 3.43 3.93
C LYS A 93 -17.68 3.27 4.40
N LEU A 94 -16.72 3.50 3.51
CA LEU A 94 -15.30 3.46 3.84
C LEU A 94 -14.92 4.56 4.85
N TYR A 95 -15.46 5.77 4.67
CA TYR A 95 -15.33 6.86 5.63
C TYR A 95 -15.92 6.52 7.01
N SER A 96 -17.14 5.98 7.05
CA SER A 96 -17.76 5.56 8.31
C SER A 96 -16.95 4.49 9.04
N ASN A 97 -16.42 3.50 8.33
CA ASN A 97 -15.56 2.47 8.93
C ASN A 97 -14.28 3.08 9.50
N ARG A 98 -13.71 4.06 8.81
CA ARG A 98 -12.51 4.79 9.25
C ARG A 98 -12.76 5.58 10.52
N GLU A 99 -13.85 6.33 10.59
CA GLU A 99 -14.26 7.08 11.79
C GLU A 99 -14.42 6.16 13.00
N VAL A 100 -15.08 5.01 12.83
CA VAL A 100 -15.25 4.01 13.91
C VAL A 100 -13.90 3.48 14.41
N CYS A 101 -12.99 3.14 13.49
CA CYS A 101 -11.64 2.69 13.86
C CYS A 101 -10.85 3.76 14.60
N ARG A 102 -10.94 5.03 14.18
CA ARG A 102 -10.31 6.17 14.87
C ARG A 102 -10.78 6.27 16.30
N ASP A 103 -12.10 6.29 16.49
CA ASP A 103 -12.69 6.53 17.80
C ASP A 103 -12.36 5.39 18.77
N MET A 104 -12.34 4.14 18.27
CA MET A 104 -11.89 2.98 19.03
C MET A 104 -10.42 3.06 19.42
N PHE A 105 -9.54 3.44 18.49
CA PHE A 105 -8.12 3.62 18.76
C PHE A 105 -7.87 4.71 19.82
N LEU A 106 -8.49 5.88 19.67
CA LEU A 106 -8.37 6.98 20.62
C LEU A 106 -8.89 6.61 22.01
N ARG A 107 -9.97 5.82 22.08
CA ARG A 107 -10.47 5.28 23.35
C ARG A 107 -9.44 4.37 24.02
N LEU A 108 -8.84 3.43 23.28
CA LEU A 108 -7.80 2.55 23.81
C LEU A 108 -6.58 3.33 24.28
N LEU A 109 -6.17 4.36 23.53
CA LEU A 109 -5.05 5.22 23.89
C LEU A 109 -5.31 5.97 25.21
N ARG A 110 -6.51 6.53 25.38
CA ARG A 110 -6.92 7.18 26.64
C ARG A 110 -6.93 6.21 27.80
N ASN A 111 -7.55 5.04 27.63
CA ASN A 111 -7.55 4.00 28.66
C ASN A 111 -6.11 3.60 29.07
N TYR A 112 -5.20 3.50 28.11
CA TYR A 112 -3.79 3.22 28.38
C TYR A 112 -3.12 4.36 29.16
N GLN A 113 -3.37 5.61 28.79
CA GLN A 113 -2.83 6.78 29.50
C GLN A 113 -3.36 6.84 30.94
N ASP A 114 -4.65 6.58 31.15
CA ASP A 114 -5.28 6.55 32.48
C ASP A 114 -4.68 5.42 33.33
N ALA A 115 -4.59 4.21 32.78
CA ALA A 115 -3.98 3.07 33.48
C ALA A 115 -2.49 3.31 33.81
N LYS A 116 -1.76 4.01 32.93
CA LYS A 116 -0.37 4.39 33.19
C LYS A 116 -0.26 5.38 34.35
N LEU A 117 -1.15 6.37 34.41
CA LEU A 117 -1.19 7.34 35.51
C LEU A 117 -1.56 6.70 36.86
N GLU A 118 -2.30 5.60 36.88
CA GLU A 118 -2.60 4.85 38.10
C GLU A 118 -1.43 3.97 38.60
N LEU A 119 -0.45 3.69 37.74
CA LEU A 119 0.71 2.85 38.03
C LEU A 119 1.97 3.65 38.44
N ASP A 120 2.03 4.94 38.10
CA ASP A 120 3.10 5.88 38.46
C ASP A 120 2.75 6.66 39.75
#